data_AF-W8BQL9-F1
#
_entry.id   AF-W8BQL9-F1
#
_cell.length_a   1.000
_cell.length_b   1.000
_cell.length_c   1.000
_cell.angle_alpha   90.00
_cell.angle_beta   90.00
_cell.angle_gamma   90.00
#
_symmetry.space_group_name_H-M   'P 1'
#
loop_
_entity.id
_entity.type
_entity.pdbx_description
1 polymer ?
#
loop_
_entity_poly.entity_id
_entity_poly.type
_entity_poly.pdbx_seq_one_letter_code
_entity_poly.pdbx_strand_id
1 'polypeptide(L)'
;MPRNGCEANGGGVSDGCAYSDELIMEQGVSFNVRYTGCVEVKTSMKLLNFETRTKVARECINRVCEAAGLKSVGKRRVDKKILQYISDRPHMQNAGTNVIINVSSRALDLVNAETGQCIASHNMPHISFASGGDSDTLDFLAYIAKNEDEWRACYVLECIGGQSEDLILTIGKAFMLRFNAIKHLKNQTVSNLNTPAENSKDYYNDLPDKLPPDLLSENDLPPELQKQLLLQQQQQQLQ
;
A
#
# COMPACT_ATOMS: atom_id res chain seq x y z
N MET A 1 -44.83 2.67 -10.90
CA MET A 1 -43.64 2.33 -10.08
C MET A 1 -42.86 3.63 -9.88
N PRO A 2 -42.75 4.14 -8.65
CA PRO A 2 -42.29 5.50 -8.44
C PRO A 2 -40.75 5.59 -8.57
N ARG A 3 -40.33 6.60 -9.33
CA ARG A 3 -38.99 7.19 -9.33
C ARG A 3 -38.79 7.88 -7.98
N ASN A 4 -37.74 7.53 -7.25
CA ASN A 4 -37.26 8.36 -6.14
C ASN A 4 -35.99 9.09 -6.59
N GLY A 5 -36.10 10.41 -6.63
CA GLY A 5 -34.98 11.32 -6.83
C GLY A 5 -34.16 11.47 -5.56
N CYS A 6 -32.86 11.69 -5.75
CA CYS A 6 -31.96 12.19 -4.74
C CYS A 6 -31.41 13.54 -5.24
N GLU A 7 -31.93 14.63 -4.67
CA GLU A 7 -31.33 15.96 -4.79
C GLU A 7 -30.27 16.16 -3.69
N ALA A 8 -29.27 16.95 -4.05
CA ALA A 8 -27.96 17.08 -3.43
C ALA A 8 -27.93 17.90 -2.14
N ASN A 9 -26.97 17.59 -1.24
CA ASN A 9 -26.22 18.63 -0.53
C ASN A 9 -24.94 18.08 0.13
N GLY A 10 -23.83 18.83 0.00
CA GLY A 10 -22.61 18.64 0.78
C GLY A 10 -21.34 18.41 -0.04
N GLY A 11 -20.63 19.51 -0.35
CA GLY A 11 -19.36 19.49 -1.07
C GLY A 11 -18.25 18.74 -0.33
N GLY A 12 -17.78 17.67 -0.96
CA GLY A 12 -16.52 17.00 -0.69
C GLY A 12 -16.04 16.43 -2.02
N VAL A 13 -14.74 16.53 -2.29
CA VAL A 13 -14.10 16.09 -3.55
C VAL A 13 -14.70 14.75 -3.99
N SER A 14 -15.33 14.74 -5.17
CA SER A 14 -15.92 13.55 -5.78
C SER A 14 -14.80 12.57 -6.14
N ASP A 15 -14.37 11.80 -5.14
CA ASP A 15 -13.42 10.72 -5.27
C ASP A 15 -14.15 9.59 -6.00
N GLY A 16 -13.71 9.25 -7.20
CA GLY A 16 -14.44 8.45 -8.21
C GLY A 16 -14.79 7.01 -7.83
N CYS A 17 -14.79 6.63 -6.56
CA CYS A 17 -15.21 5.33 -6.05
C CYS A 17 -16.66 5.40 -5.56
N ALA A 18 -17.53 4.53 -6.11
CA ALA A 18 -18.96 4.49 -5.80
C ALA A 18 -19.30 4.08 -4.35
N TYR A 19 -18.31 3.63 -3.57
CA TYR A 19 -18.50 3.06 -2.23
C TYR A 19 -18.06 4.01 -1.12
N SER A 20 -18.87 4.10 -0.05
CA SER A 20 -18.60 4.92 1.14
C SER A 20 -17.36 4.42 1.91
N ASP A 21 -16.65 5.36 2.55
CA ASP A 21 -15.44 5.07 3.33
C ASP A 21 -15.72 4.11 4.49
N GLU A 22 -16.84 4.31 5.19
CA GLU A 22 -17.30 3.46 6.30
C GLU A 22 -17.46 1.99 5.88
N LEU A 23 -18.07 1.75 4.70
CA LEU A 23 -18.26 0.40 4.16
C LEU A 23 -16.91 -0.28 3.91
N ILE A 24 -15.95 0.43 3.30
CA ILE A 24 -14.60 -0.10 3.03
C ILE A 24 -13.84 -0.34 4.34
N MET A 25 -14.08 0.48 5.37
CA MET A 25 -13.40 0.35 6.66
C MET A 25 -13.93 -0.81 7.51
N GLU A 26 -15.24 -1.03 7.53
CA GLU A 26 -15.89 -2.04 8.37
C GLU A 26 -15.96 -3.42 7.71
N GLN A 27 -16.80 -3.55 6.68
CA GLN A 27 -17.14 -4.85 6.08
C GLN A 27 -16.30 -5.16 4.82
N GLY A 28 -15.92 -4.13 4.09
CA GLY A 28 -15.32 -4.25 2.77
C GLY A 28 -16.36 -4.35 1.65
N VAL A 29 -15.88 -4.20 0.42
CA VAL A 29 -16.68 -4.28 -0.80
C VAL A 29 -16.29 -5.55 -1.55
N SER A 30 -17.28 -6.37 -1.88
CA SER A 30 -17.07 -7.65 -2.57
C SER A 30 -17.34 -7.54 -4.07
N PHE A 31 -16.43 -8.09 -4.88
CA PHE A 31 -16.56 -8.15 -6.33
C PHE A 31 -16.41 -9.59 -6.81
N ASN A 32 -17.19 -9.97 -7.82
CA ASN A 32 -17.06 -11.28 -8.46
C ASN A 32 -16.08 -11.17 -9.63
N VAL A 33 -14.97 -11.89 -9.52
CA VAL A 33 -13.89 -11.89 -10.52
C VAL A 33 -13.43 -13.32 -10.78
N ARG A 34 -12.71 -13.54 -11.87
CA ARG A 34 -12.06 -14.82 -12.16
C ARG A 34 -10.59 -14.73 -11.81
N TYR A 35 -10.10 -15.63 -10.96
CA TYR A 35 -8.68 -15.69 -10.64
C TYR A 35 -7.92 -16.30 -11.81
N THR A 36 -7.03 -15.54 -12.45
CA THR A 36 -6.31 -16.02 -13.64
C THR A 36 -4.99 -16.70 -13.28
N GLY A 37 -4.34 -16.26 -12.20
CA GLY A 37 -3.06 -16.81 -11.73
C GLY A 37 -2.17 -15.74 -11.08
N CYS A 38 -0.93 -16.11 -10.76
CA CYS A 38 0.06 -15.15 -10.27
C CYS A 38 1.46 -15.35 -10.85
N VAL A 39 2.26 -14.28 -10.84
CA VAL A 39 3.66 -14.30 -11.30
C VAL A 39 4.54 -13.78 -10.18
N GLU A 40 5.62 -14.49 -9.88
CA GLU A 40 6.59 -14.02 -8.90
C GLU A 40 7.30 -12.75 -9.40
N VAL A 41 7.45 -11.79 -8.49
CA VAL A 41 8.12 -10.50 -8.73
C VAL A 41 9.39 -10.43 -7.88
N LYS A 42 10.54 -10.54 -8.55
CA LYS A 42 11.88 -10.60 -7.94
C LYS A 42 12.32 -9.26 -7.34
N THR A 43 11.84 -8.15 -7.87
CA THR A 43 12.28 -6.79 -7.46
C THR A 43 11.22 -6.04 -6.68
N SER A 44 11.65 -5.25 -5.69
CA SER A 44 10.75 -4.39 -4.93
C SER A 44 10.17 -3.29 -5.82
N MET A 45 8.85 -3.14 -5.81
CA MET A 45 8.17 -2.07 -6.56
C MET A 45 8.66 -0.67 -6.16
N LYS A 46 9.11 -0.49 -4.91
CA LYS A 46 9.67 0.78 -4.42
C LYS A 46 10.91 1.25 -5.20
N LEU A 47 11.70 0.30 -5.74
CA LEU A 47 12.93 0.60 -6.49
C LEU A 47 12.66 0.96 -7.96
N LEU A 48 11.45 0.69 -8.45
CA LEU A 48 11.06 0.93 -9.83
C LEU A 48 10.36 2.30 -9.94
N ASN A 49 10.56 2.99 -11.07
CA ASN A 49 9.79 4.19 -11.40
C ASN A 49 8.35 3.83 -11.80
N PHE A 50 7.45 4.82 -11.79
CA PHE A 50 6.02 4.59 -12.05
C PHE A 50 5.76 3.89 -13.39
N GLU A 51 6.41 4.35 -14.47
CA GLU A 51 6.26 3.75 -15.80
C GLU A 51 6.69 2.28 -15.84
N THR A 52 7.80 1.93 -15.18
CA THR A 52 8.28 0.53 -15.10
C THR A 52 7.32 -0.34 -14.29
N ARG A 53 6.72 0.18 -13.21
CA ARG A 53 5.72 -0.57 -12.42
C ARG A 53 4.51 -0.95 -13.27
N THR A 54 3.99 -0.01 -14.05
CA THR A 54 2.87 -0.28 -14.97
C THR A 54 3.26 -1.29 -16.04
N LYS A 55 4.46 -1.18 -16.61
CA LYS A 55 4.97 -2.17 -17.59
C LYS A 55 5.14 -3.56 -16.97
N VAL A 56 5.64 -3.66 -15.74
CA VAL A 56 5.76 -4.93 -15.00
C VAL A 56 4.38 -5.56 -14.78
N ALA A 57 3.41 -4.79 -14.28
CA ALA A 57 2.05 -5.29 -14.05
C ALA A 57 1.40 -5.79 -15.35
N ARG A 58 1.50 -5.03 -16.44
CA ARG A 58 0.99 -5.43 -17.76
C ARG A 58 1.66 -6.69 -18.29
N GLU A 59 2.97 -6.84 -18.08
CA GLU A 59 3.66 -8.05 -18.50
C GLU A 59 3.26 -9.27 -17.65
N CYS A 60 3.01 -9.10 -16.34
CA CYS A 60 2.44 -10.16 -15.51
C CYS A 60 1.05 -10.61 -16.01
N ILE A 61 0.16 -9.65 -16.33
CA ILE A 61 -1.17 -9.95 -16.91
C ILE A 61 -0.99 -10.77 -18.18
N ASN A 62 -0.22 -10.26 -19.15
CA ASN A 62 -0.06 -10.93 -20.42
C ASN A 62 0.55 -12.34 -20.26
N ARG A 63 1.51 -12.53 -19.35
CA ARG A 63 2.11 -13.85 -19.10
C ARG A 63 1.10 -14.86 -18.57
N VAL A 64 0.28 -14.45 -17.62
CA VAL A 64 -0.76 -15.32 -17.05
C VAL A 64 -1.83 -15.60 -18.10
N CYS A 65 -2.22 -14.61 -18.91
CA CYS A 65 -3.19 -14.80 -19.99
C CYS A 65 -2.67 -15.75 -21.08
N GLU A 66 -1.38 -15.68 -21.44
CA GLU A 66 -0.75 -16.63 -22.36
C GLU A 66 -0.73 -18.05 -21.79
N ALA A 67 -0.38 -18.21 -20.50
CA ALA A 67 -0.37 -19.51 -19.85
C ALA A 67 -1.79 -20.10 -19.64
N ALA A 68 -2.80 -19.24 -19.46
CA ALA A 68 -4.20 -19.63 -19.35
C ALA A 68 -4.86 -19.92 -20.72
N GLY A 69 -4.16 -19.66 -21.84
CA GLY A 69 -4.73 -19.80 -23.18
C GLY A 69 -5.80 -18.75 -23.52
N LEU A 70 -5.90 -17.66 -22.76
CA LEU A 70 -6.88 -16.59 -22.95
C LEU A 70 -6.44 -15.57 -24.02
N LYS A 71 -5.14 -15.53 -24.33
CA LYS A 71 -4.57 -14.66 -25.36
C LYS A 71 -3.69 -15.49 -26.29
N SER A 72 -3.80 -15.24 -27.60
CA SER A 72 -2.89 -15.84 -28.58
C SER A 72 -1.45 -15.41 -28.30
N VAL A 73 -0.49 -16.32 -28.47
CA VAL A 73 0.96 -16.06 -28.34
C VAL A 73 1.40 -15.13 -29.47
N GLY A 74 0.99 -13.87 -29.40
CA GLY A 74 1.45 -12.83 -30.30
C GLY A 74 2.93 -12.59 -30.04
N LYS A 75 3.71 -12.30 -31.09
CA LYS A 75 5.09 -11.79 -30.97
C LYS A 75 5.07 -10.40 -30.33
N ARG A 76 4.73 -10.31 -29.04
CA ARG A 76 4.81 -9.08 -28.27
C ARG A 76 6.28 -8.81 -27.98
N ARG A 77 6.71 -7.58 -28.27
CA ARG A 77 8.06 -7.13 -27.96
C ARG A 77 8.09 -6.73 -26.49
N VAL A 78 8.51 -7.65 -25.64
CA VAL A 78 8.72 -7.38 -24.21
C VAL A 78 10.10 -6.77 -24.01
N ASP A 79 10.17 -5.68 -23.26
CA ASP A 79 11.44 -5.08 -22.87
C ASP A 79 12.24 -6.05 -22.00
N LYS A 80 13.46 -6.39 -22.42
CA LYS A 80 14.34 -7.33 -21.69
C LYS A 80 14.56 -6.93 -20.22
N LYS A 81 14.54 -5.63 -19.93
CA LYS A 81 14.64 -5.10 -18.56
C LYS A 81 13.46 -5.49 -17.68
N ILE A 82 12.26 -5.65 -18.24
CA ILE A 82 11.05 -6.03 -17.48
C ILE A 82 11.12 -7.51 -17.10
N LEU A 83 11.62 -8.35 -18.01
CA LEU A 83 11.80 -9.79 -17.78
C LEU A 83 12.72 -10.08 -16.60
N GLN A 84 13.70 -9.22 -16.31
CA GLN A 84 14.60 -9.40 -15.17
C GLN A 84 13.89 -9.23 -13.81
N TYR A 85 12.75 -8.52 -13.77
CA TYR A 85 12.03 -8.20 -12.54
C TYR A 85 10.99 -9.25 -12.15
N ILE A 86 10.64 -10.16 -13.06
CA ILE A 86 9.60 -11.17 -12.86
C ILE A 86 10.15 -12.57 -13.14
N SER A 87 9.51 -13.60 -12.61
CA SER A 87 9.84 -14.99 -12.96
C SER A 87 9.37 -15.32 -14.37
N ASP A 88 9.95 -16.33 -15.02
CA ASP A 88 9.60 -16.79 -16.37
C ASP A 88 8.35 -17.69 -16.37
N ARG A 89 8.09 -18.36 -15.24
CA ARG A 89 6.95 -19.26 -15.10
C ARG A 89 5.87 -18.64 -14.20
N PRO A 90 4.62 -18.50 -14.67
CA PRO A 90 3.51 -18.15 -13.80
C PRO A 90 3.12 -19.34 -12.92
N HIS A 91 2.58 -19.05 -11.74
CA HIS A 91 1.93 -20.02 -10.88
C HIS A 91 0.42 -20.02 -11.20
N MET A 92 -0.06 -21.17 -11.67
CA MET A 92 -1.43 -21.34 -12.19
C MET A 92 -2.31 -22.18 -11.24
N GLN A 93 -1.94 -22.26 -9.96
CA GLN A 93 -2.75 -22.96 -8.97
C GLN A 93 -4.09 -22.24 -8.81
N ASN A 94 -5.22 -22.97 -8.87
CA ASN A 94 -6.57 -22.39 -8.83
C ASN A 94 -6.90 -21.41 -9.98
N ALA A 95 -6.08 -21.34 -11.03
CA ALA A 95 -6.34 -20.51 -12.21
C ALA A 95 -7.65 -20.92 -12.89
N GLY A 96 -8.42 -19.92 -13.35
CA GLY A 96 -9.71 -20.09 -14.00
C GLY A 96 -10.89 -20.23 -13.03
N THR A 97 -10.65 -20.29 -11.72
CA THR A 97 -11.74 -20.36 -10.73
C THR A 97 -12.43 -19.01 -10.55
N ASN A 98 -13.74 -19.05 -10.34
CA ASN A 98 -14.52 -17.87 -9.95
C ASN A 98 -14.27 -17.57 -8.47
N VAL A 99 -13.91 -16.32 -8.18
CA VAL A 99 -13.56 -15.86 -6.84
C VAL A 99 -14.31 -14.59 -6.50
N ILE A 100 -14.62 -14.46 -5.22
CA ILE A 100 -15.11 -13.23 -4.63
C ILE A 100 -13.89 -12.55 -4.01
N ILE A 101 -13.54 -11.37 -4.51
CA ILE A 101 -12.54 -10.52 -3.88
C ILE A 101 -13.24 -9.52 -2.95
N ASN A 102 -12.92 -9.57 -1.66
CA ASN A 102 -13.37 -8.59 -0.68
C ASN A 102 -12.28 -7.54 -0.44
N VAL A 103 -12.60 -6.28 -0.72
CA VAL A 103 -11.71 -5.14 -0.56
C VAL A 103 -12.04 -4.38 0.72
N SER A 104 -11.19 -4.49 1.74
CA SER A 104 -11.35 -3.76 3.00
C SER A 104 -10.12 -2.89 3.30
N SER A 105 -10.25 -1.94 4.23
CA SER A 105 -9.11 -1.17 4.73
C SER A 105 -8.03 -2.03 5.41
N ARG A 106 -8.34 -3.29 5.77
CA ARG A 106 -7.44 -4.19 6.48
C ARG A 106 -6.71 -5.14 5.54
N ALA A 107 -7.43 -5.76 4.61
CA ALA A 107 -6.93 -6.79 3.72
C ALA A 107 -7.73 -6.88 2.40
N LEU A 108 -7.11 -7.54 1.42
CA LEU A 108 -7.77 -8.11 0.25
C LEU A 108 -7.91 -9.62 0.45
N ASP A 109 -9.15 -10.09 0.51
CA ASP A 109 -9.45 -11.51 0.69
C ASP A 109 -10.02 -12.08 -0.61
N LEU A 110 -9.40 -13.13 -1.13
CA LEU A 110 -9.83 -13.85 -2.32
C LEU A 110 -10.40 -15.18 -1.88
N VAL A 111 -11.70 -15.36 -2.06
CA VAL A 111 -12.42 -16.56 -1.66
C VAL A 111 -13.03 -17.22 -2.89
N ASN A 112 -12.89 -18.53 -3.02
CA ASN A 112 -13.54 -19.27 -4.09
C ASN A 112 -15.06 -19.15 -3.98
N ALA A 113 -15.73 -18.70 -5.05
CA ALA A 113 -17.16 -18.42 -5.04
C ALA A 113 -18.03 -19.68 -4.87
N GLU A 114 -17.54 -20.85 -5.28
CA GLU A 114 -18.27 -22.11 -5.25
C GLU A 114 -18.05 -22.87 -3.93
N THR A 115 -16.81 -22.91 -3.45
CA THR A 115 -16.42 -23.72 -2.28
C THR A 115 -16.32 -22.91 -0.99
N GLY A 116 -16.26 -21.58 -1.08
CA GLY A 116 -16.01 -20.71 0.09
C GLY A 116 -14.59 -20.82 0.65
N GLN A 117 -13.67 -21.54 -0.03
CA GLN A 117 -12.29 -21.68 0.42
C GLN A 117 -11.50 -20.38 0.17
N CYS A 118 -10.78 -19.91 1.19
CA CYS A 118 -9.83 -18.81 1.02
C CYS A 118 -8.66 -19.23 0.12
N ILE A 119 -8.49 -18.55 -1.00
CA ILE A 119 -7.40 -18.75 -1.97
C ILE A 119 -6.20 -17.91 -1.57
N ALA A 120 -6.43 -16.65 -1.18
CA ALA A 120 -5.39 -15.75 -0.71
C ALA A 120 -5.97 -14.67 0.20
N SER A 121 -5.21 -14.23 1.20
CA SER A 121 -5.55 -13.11 2.06
C SER A 121 -4.31 -12.22 2.21
N HIS A 122 -4.39 -11.00 1.69
CA HIS A 122 -3.28 -10.05 1.66
C HIS A 122 -3.60 -8.81 2.47
N ASN A 123 -2.89 -8.62 3.57
CA ASN A 123 -3.02 -7.40 4.38
C ASN A 123 -2.66 -6.16 3.54
N MET A 124 -3.45 -5.09 3.68
CA MET A 124 -3.27 -3.83 2.96
C MET A 124 -1.84 -3.26 3.03
N PRO A 125 -1.12 -3.31 4.18
CA PRO A 125 0.27 -2.89 4.25
C PRO A 125 1.26 -3.71 3.39
N HIS A 126 0.91 -4.95 3.02
CA HIS A 126 1.76 -5.83 2.20
C HIS A 126 1.51 -5.66 0.70
N ILE A 127 0.42 -5.01 0.33
CA ILE A 127 0.10 -4.65 -1.05
C ILE A 127 0.97 -3.47 -1.45
N SER A 128 1.68 -3.62 -2.56
CA SER A 128 2.71 -2.67 -3.01
C SER A 128 2.27 -1.83 -4.21
N PHE A 129 1.40 -2.38 -5.05
CA PHE A 129 0.98 -1.74 -6.30
C PHE A 129 -0.29 -2.42 -6.82
N ALA A 130 -1.14 -1.66 -7.52
CA ALA A 130 -2.28 -2.19 -8.27
C ALA A 130 -2.39 -1.42 -9.60
N SER A 131 -2.73 -2.11 -10.67
CA SER A 131 -2.82 -1.54 -12.02
C SER A 131 -3.74 -2.38 -12.90
N GLY A 132 -4.47 -1.72 -13.80
CA GLY A 132 -5.24 -2.37 -14.85
C GLY A 132 -4.36 -2.81 -16.03
N GLY A 133 -4.97 -3.53 -16.97
CA GLY A 133 -4.33 -3.95 -18.21
C GLY A 133 -4.08 -2.83 -19.23
N ASP A 134 -3.79 -3.24 -20.45
CA ASP A 134 -3.73 -2.39 -21.65
C ASP A 134 -5.05 -2.43 -22.44
N SER A 135 -5.11 -1.78 -23.60
CA SER A 135 -6.30 -1.74 -24.46
C SER A 135 -6.82 -3.13 -24.88
N ASP A 136 -5.97 -4.16 -24.88
CA ASP A 136 -6.35 -5.53 -25.20
C ASP A 136 -6.77 -6.34 -23.97
N THR A 137 -6.49 -5.83 -22.76
CA THR A 137 -6.67 -6.52 -21.47
C THR A 137 -7.37 -5.62 -20.45
N LEU A 138 -8.31 -4.78 -20.91
CA LEU A 138 -9.02 -3.80 -20.08
C LEU A 138 -9.80 -4.43 -18.93
N ASP A 139 -10.27 -5.67 -19.11
CA ASP A 139 -10.98 -6.43 -18.09
C ASP A 139 -10.05 -7.05 -17.05
N PHE A 140 -8.72 -6.96 -17.22
CA PHE A 140 -7.76 -7.53 -16.29
C PHE A 140 -7.24 -6.49 -15.30
N LEU A 141 -7.10 -6.94 -14.06
CA LEU A 141 -6.51 -6.21 -12.95
C LEU A 141 -5.34 -7.00 -12.39
N ALA A 142 -4.25 -6.31 -12.12
CA ALA A 142 -3.08 -6.86 -11.45
C ALA A 142 -2.81 -6.10 -10.15
N TYR A 143 -2.60 -6.84 -9.06
CA TYR A 143 -2.08 -6.27 -7.82
C TYR A 143 -0.86 -7.07 -7.34
N ILE A 144 0.07 -6.37 -6.71
CA ILE A 144 1.34 -6.94 -6.24
C ILE A 144 1.32 -6.95 -4.72
N ALA A 145 1.43 -8.14 -4.13
CA ALA A 145 1.41 -8.32 -2.69
C ALA A 145 2.54 -9.23 -2.22
N LYS A 146 2.82 -9.17 -0.92
CA LYS A 146 3.69 -10.11 -0.22
C LYS A 146 2.88 -11.06 0.64
N ASN A 147 3.27 -12.33 0.64
CA ASN A 147 2.78 -13.33 1.59
C ASN A 147 3.66 -13.32 2.85
N GLU A 148 3.29 -14.12 3.85
CA GLU A 148 4.04 -14.25 5.12
C GLU A 148 5.46 -14.78 4.93
N ASP A 149 5.70 -15.60 3.91
CA ASP A 149 7.02 -16.11 3.53
C ASP A 149 7.91 -15.05 2.83
N GLU A 150 7.53 -13.77 2.88
CA GLU A 150 8.11 -12.67 2.11
C GLU A 150 8.12 -12.89 0.59
N TRP A 151 7.39 -13.91 0.12
CA TRP A 151 7.21 -14.19 -1.30
C TRP A 151 6.35 -13.09 -1.93
N ARG A 152 6.94 -12.39 -2.91
CA ARG A 152 6.28 -11.30 -3.63
C ARG A 152 5.75 -11.81 -4.96
N ALA A 153 4.45 -11.68 -5.15
CA ALA A 153 3.79 -12.07 -6.38
C ALA A 153 2.85 -10.99 -6.89
N CYS A 154 2.69 -10.96 -8.20
CA CYS A 154 1.68 -10.22 -8.91
C CYS A 154 0.50 -11.16 -9.17
N TYR A 155 -0.64 -10.87 -8.56
CA TYR A 155 -1.88 -11.61 -8.70
C TYR A 155 -2.70 -10.96 -9.81
N VAL A 156 -3.23 -11.78 -10.72
CA VAL A 156 -3.99 -11.35 -11.90
C VAL A 156 -5.43 -11.83 -11.76
N LEU A 157 -6.34 -10.88 -11.89
CA LEU A 157 -7.78 -11.07 -11.78
C LEU A 157 -8.44 -10.58 -13.07
N GLU A 158 -9.44 -11.30 -13.52
CA GLU A 158 -10.27 -10.93 -14.65
C GLU A 158 -11.65 -10.51 -14.14
N CYS A 159 -12.02 -9.27 -14.45
CA CYS A 159 -13.26 -8.66 -14.02
C CYS A 159 -14.27 -8.76 -15.16
N ILE A 160 -15.25 -9.65 -15.01
CA ILE A 160 -16.28 -9.83 -16.02
C ILE A 160 -17.25 -8.63 -15.95
N GLY A 161 -17.61 -8.08 -17.10
CA GLY A 161 -18.61 -7.00 -17.17
C GLY A 161 -18.08 -5.60 -16.83
N GLY A 162 -16.79 -5.34 -17.04
CA GLY A 162 -16.21 -4.00 -16.95
C GLY A 162 -16.01 -3.48 -15.52
N GLN A 163 -16.06 -4.34 -14.51
CA GLN A 163 -15.88 -3.95 -13.09
C GLN A 163 -14.41 -3.67 -12.70
N SER A 164 -13.47 -3.77 -13.64
CA SER A 164 -12.04 -3.61 -13.36
C SER A 164 -11.69 -2.20 -12.88
N GLU A 165 -12.35 -1.17 -13.44
CA GLU A 165 -12.17 0.23 -13.05
C GLU A 165 -12.67 0.50 -11.61
N ASP A 166 -13.87 0.04 -11.30
CA ASP A 166 -14.42 0.18 -9.94
C ASP A 166 -13.58 -0.57 -8.91
N LEU A 167 -13.11 -1.77 -9.25
CA LEU A 167 -12.27 -2.57 -8.36
C LEU A 167 -10.93 -1.89 -8.09
N ILE A 168 -10.23 -1.37 -9.12
CA ILE A 168 -8.95 -0.67 -8.91
C ILE A 168 -9.11 0.61 -8.09
N LEU A 169 -10.19 1.36 -8.32
CA LEU A 169 -10.50 2.58 -7.55
C LEU A 169 -10.80 2.24 -6.09
N THR A 170 -11.55 1.16 -5.85
CA THR A 170 -11.86 0.69 -4.50
C THR A 170 -10.60 0.23 -3.76
N ILE A 171 -9.69 -0.49 -4.43
CA ILE A 171 -8.39 -0.87 -3.86
C ILE A 171 -7.55 0.38 -3.53
N GLY A 172 -7.51 1.36 -4.44
CA GLY A 172 -6.80 2.63 -4.23
C GLY A 172 -7.34 3.40 -3.02
N LYS A 173 -8.66 3.49 -2.90
CA LYS A 173 -9.35 4.13 -1.77
C LYS A 173 -9.07 3.40 -0.45
N ALA A 174 -9.15 2.07 -0.43
CA ALA A 174 -8.82 1.27 0.74
C ALA A 174 -7.36 1.47 1.19
N PHE A 175 -6.43 1.57 0.22
CA PHE A 175 -5.02 1.87 0.50
C PHE A 175 -4.84 3.24 1.15
N MET A 176 -5.53 4.27 0.64
CA MET A 176 -5.52 5.62 1.21
C MET A 176 -6.09 5.66 2.63
N LEU A 177 -7.24 5.01 2.85
CA LEU A 177 -7.89 4.95 4.17
C LEU A 177 -6.97 4.29 5.20
N ARG A 178 -6.35 3.16 4.83
CA ARG A 178 -5.40 2.46 5.71
C ARG A 178 -4.16 3.31 6.01
N PHE A 179 -3.64 3.99 4.99
CA PHE A 179 -2.48 4.87 5.16
C PHE A 179 -2.77 6.05 6.09
N ASN A 180 -3.95 6.66 5.96
CA ASN A 180 -4.41 7.73 6.83
C ASN A 180 -4.59 7.23 8.27
N ALA A 181 -5.23 6.08 8.47
CA ALA A 181 -5.40 5.48 9.79
C ALA A 181 -4.04 5.23 10.50
N ILE A 182 -3.03 4.73 9.78
CA ILE A 182 -1.68 4.52 10.32
C ILE A 182 -1.02 5.85 10.68
N LYS A 183 -1.18 6.89 9.84
CA LYS A 183 -0.66 8.24 10.15
C LYS A 183 -1.31 8.83 11.40
N HIS A 184 -2.63 8.74 11.52
CA HIS A 184 -3.35 9.22 12.69
C HIS A 184 -2.94 8.47 13.96
N LEU A 185 -2.77 7.14 13.89
CA LEU A 185 -2.31 6.36 15.03
C LEU A 185 -0.87 6.73 15.44
N LYS A 186 0.04 6.93 14.47
CA LYS A 186 1.40 7.40 14.76
C LYS A 186 1.39 8.78 15.41
N ASN A 187 0.60 9.72 14.89
CA ASN A 187 0.46 11.04 15.49
C ASN A 187 -0.14 10.97 16.91
N GLN A 188 -1.11 10.07 17.15
CA GLN A 188 -1.67 9.81 18.48
C GLN A 188 -0.67 9.16 19.44
N THR A 189 0.21 8.26 18.98
CA THR A 189 1.28 7.73 19.85
C THR A 189 2.31 8.78 20.24
N VAL A 190 2.52 9.82 19.42
CA VAL A 190 3.35 10.98 19.82
C VAL A 190 2.60 11.93 20.75
N SER A 191 1.26 11.97 20.71
CA SER A 191 0.44 12.84 21.57
C SER A 191 -0.06 12.16 22.87
N ASN A 192 -0.06 10.84 22.96
CA ASN A 192 -0.50 10.08 24.16
C ASN A 192 0.60 9.90 25.22
N LEU A 193 1.74 10.60 25.09
CA LEU A 193 2.68 10.81 26.20
C LEU A 193 2.38 12.09 26.99
N ASN A 194 1.39 12.90 26.61
CA ASN A 194 1.00 14.07 27.41
C ASN A 194 -0.48 14.41 27.25
N THR A 195 -1.24 14.32 28.33
CA THR A 195 -2.45 15.13 28.53
C THR A 195 -2.53 15.54 30.00
N PRO A 196 -3.16 16.67 30.39
CA PRO A 196 -3.90 17.64 29.57
C PRO A 196 -3.56 19.12 29.87
N ALA A 197 -4.02 20.01 28.97
CA ALA A 197 -4.53 21.37 29.20
C ALA A 197 -3.85 22.50 28.38
N GLU A 198 -4.74 23.33 27.84
CA GLU A 198 -4.54 24.67 27.26
C GLU A 198 -3.66 24.83 26.02
N ASN A 199 -4.34 24.81 24.87
CA ASN A 199 -4.56 26.04 24.09
C ASN A 199 -3.46 27.12 24.14
N SER A 200 -2.29 26.90 23.54
CA SER A 200 -1.59 27.98 22.83
C SER A 200 -0.73 27.44 21.68
N LYS A 201 -0.87 28.11 20.54
CA LYS A 201 0.09 28.07 19.43
C LYS A 201 1.42 28.60 19.95
N ASP A 202 2.39 27.75 20.27
CA ASP A 202 3.80 28.16 20.40
C ASP A 202 4.70 27.00 19.99
N TYR A 203 5.00 26.97 18.69
CA TYR A 203 5.90 26.02 18.05
C TYR A 203 7.34 26.45 18.36
N TYR A 204 8.20 25.49 18.72
CA TYR A 204 9.58 25.68 19.22
C TYR A 204 10.56 26.41 18.26
N ASN A 205 10.08 26.93 17.12
CA ASN A 205 10.88 27.69 16.17
C ASN A 205 10.73 29.23 16.31
N ASP A 206 9.85 29.74 17.18
CA ASP A 206 9.57 31.19 17.26
C ASP A 206 10.27 31.94 18.42
N LEU A 207 11.16 31.30 19.19
CA LEU A 207 11.94 31.95 20.26
C LEU A 207 13.43 31.59 20.15
N PRO A 208 14.34 32.56 19.91
CA PRO A 208 15.72 32.28 19.52
C PRO A 208 16.68 31.85 20.65
N ASP A 209 16.21 31.60 21.88
CA ASP A 209 17.10 31.42 23.04
C ASP A 209 16.69 30.30 24.02
N LYS A 210 16.04 29.22 23.58
CA LYS A 210 15.81 28.04 24.46
C LYS A 210 16.53 26.78 24.01
N LEU A 211 17.53 26.39 24.79
CA LEU A 211 18.22 25.10 24.69
C LEU A 211 17.29 23.95 25.14
N PRO A 212 17.36 22.78 24.48
CA PRO A 212 16.55 21.62 24.82
C PRO A 212 16.92 21.06 26.21
N PRO A 213 15.98 20.42 26.93
CA PRO A 213 16.26 19.86 28.25
C PRO A 213 17.07 18.56 28.11
N ASP A 214 18.36 18.63 28.44
CA ASP A 214 19.21 17.45 28.65
C ASP A 214 18.87 16.75 29.97
N LEU A 215 18.63 15.44 29.91
CA LEU A 215 18.86 14.55 31.05
C LEU A 215 19.63 13.29 30.63
N LEU A 216 20.95 13.40 30.81
CA LEU A 216 21.85 12.46 31.50
C LEU A 216 22.08 11.04 30.93
N SER A 217 23.29 10.85 30.39
CA SER A 217 24.18 9.76 30.82
C SER A 217 25.63 10.24 30.82
N GLU A 218 26.21 10.38 32.01
CA GLU A 218 27.42 11.15 32.34
C GLU A 218 28.76 10.43 32.10
N ASN A 219 28.89 9.47 31.16
CA ASN A 219 30.06 8.58 31.16
C ASN A 219 30.89 8.43 29.87
N ASP A 220 30.74 9.29 28.86
CA ASP A 220 31.59 9.17 27.65
C ASP A 220 32.15 10.52 27.15
N LEU A 221 32.81 11.28 28.05
CA LEU A 221 33.61 12.43 27.63
C LEU A 221 35.09 12.04 27.49
N PRO A 222 35.76 12.37 26.36
CA PRO A 222 37.17 12.07 26.16
C PRO A 222 38.06 12.69 27.26
N PRO A 223 39.10 11.99 27.75
CA PRO A 223 39.92 12.44 28.88
C PRO A 223 40.66 13.77 28.64
N GLU A 224 40.82 14.20 27.39
CA GLU A 224 41.40 15.51 27.05
C GLU A 224 40.48 16.68 27.45
N LEU A 225 39.16 16.55 27.24
CA LEU A 225 38.18 17.59 27.59
C LEU A 225 38.03 17.73 29.11
N GLN A 226 38.14 16.62 29.85
CA GLN A 226 38.10 16.62 31.30
C GLN A 226 39.31 17.35 31.91
N LYS A 227 40.49 17.16 31.31
CA LYS A 227 41.71 17.87 31.73
C LYS A 227 41.61 19.38 31.46
N GLN A 228 40.96 19.77 30.37
CA GLN A 228 40.76 21.17 29.99
C GLN A 228 39.74 21.87 30.91
N LEU A 229 38.66 21.19 31.28
CA LEU A 229 37.68 21.66 32.26
C LEU A 229 38.29 21.83 33.66
N LEU A 230 39.14 20.89 34.10
CA LEU A 230 39.80 20.97 35.41
C LEU A 230 40.83 22.11 35.48
N LEU A 231 41.56 22.35 34.38
CA LEU A 231 42.48 23.50 34.25
C LEU A 231 41.75 24.84 34.26
N GLN A 232 40.58 24.91 33.62
CA GLN A 232 39.76 26.11 33.61
C GLN A 232 39.15 26.39 34.99
N GLN A 233 38.77 25.34 35.73
CA GLN A 233 38.23 25.46 37.08
C GLN A 233 39.31 25.86 38.11
N GLN A 234 40.55 25.38 37.94
CA GLN A 234 41.67 25.74 38.81
C GLN A 234 42.15 27.18 38.61
N GLN A 235 41.98 27.76 37.41
CA GLN A 235 42.25 29.18 37.16
C GLN A 235 41.21 30.12 37.79
N GLN A 236 40.00 29.64 38.06
CA GLN A 236 38.95 30.44 38.71
C GLN A 236 39.05 30.48 40.25
N GLN A 237 39.82 29.59 40.89
CA GLN A 237 39.95 29.53 42.36
C GLN A 237 41.20 30.24 42.92
N LEU A 238 41.95 30.97 42.09
CA LEU A 238 43.06 31.83 42.54
C LEU A 238 42.67 33.33 42.59
N GLN A 239 41.37 33.61 42.73
CA GLN A 239 40.85 34.81 43.41
C GLN A 239 40.10 34.40 44.66
#